data_AF-A0A258BYX7-F1
#
_entry.id   AF-A0A258BYX7-F1
#
_cell.length_a   1.000
_cell.length_b   1.000
_cell.length_c   1.000
_cell.angle_alpha   90.00
_cell.angle_beta   90.00
_cell.angle_gamma   90.00
#
_symmetry.space_group_name_H-M   'P 1'
#
loop_
_entity.id
_entity.type
_entity.pdbx_description
1 polymer ?
#
loop_
_entity_poly.entity_id
_entity_poly.type
_entity_poly.pdbx_seq_one_letter_code
_entity_poly.pdbx_strand_id
1 'polypeptide(L)'
;MMIGLGQVQDFCAVAGVIRDSAALSDLMAEITKAMGFRHYALVHHVDLKPAARSVHIIDYPPDWVDRFQARRLYASDPIHRASHRTNVGFAWSAVQSIISLTAADRSI
;
A
#
# COMPACT_ATOMS: atom_id res chain seq x y z
N MET A 1 5.10 -19.89 -0.78
CA MET A 1 5.16 -20.37 0.62
C MET A 1 4.18 -19.52 1.41
N MET A 2 3.37 -20.08 2.31
CA MET A 2 2.48 -19.27 3.15
C MET A 2 3.26 -18.85 4.39
N ILE A 3 3.25 -17.56 4.72
CA ILE A 3 3.97 -17.08 5.92
C ILE A 3 3.24 -17.54 7.20
N GLY A 4 3.99 -17.90 8.23
CA GLY A 4 3.48 -18.26 9.55
C GLY A 4 3.53 -17.12 10.56
N LEU A 5 2.91 -17.33 11.73
CA LEU A 5 2.86 -16.32 12.80
C LEU A 5 4.24 -15.84 13.25
N GLY A 6 5.24 -16.74 13.32
CA GLY A 6 6.61 -16.36 13.69
C GLY A 6 7.22 -15.35 12.72
N GLN A 7 7.01 -15.52 11.41
CA GLN A 7 7.51 -14.57 10.40
C GLN A 7 6.82 -13.21 10.50
N VAL A 8 5.54 -13.18 10.87
CA VAL A 8 4.82 -11.93 11.14
C VAL A 8 5.39 -11.23 12.38
N GLN A 9 5.69 -11.98 13.45
CA GLN A 9 6.29 -11.43 14.66
C GLN A 9 7.69 -10.87 14.39
N ASP A 10 8.51 -11.59 13.63
CA ASP A 10 9.85 -11.14 13.23
C ASP A 10 9.78 -9.87 12.38
N PHE A 11 8.88 -9.84 11.40
CA PHE A 11 8.64 -8.64 10.58
C PHE A 11 8.28 -7.43 11.46
N CYS A 12 7.34 -7.57 12.40
CA CYS A 12 6.95 -6.50 13.30
C CYS A 12 8.10 -6.03 14.20
N ALA A 13 8.90 -6.95 14.72
CA ALA A 13 10.04 -6.63 15.58
C ALA A 13 11.12 -5.83 14.82
N VAL A 14 11.45 -6.25 13.59
CA VAL A 14 12.44 -5.56 12.75
C VAL A 14 11.89 -4.21 12.27
N ALA A 15 10.65 -4.17 11.77
CA ALA A 15 10.03 -2.92 11.32
C ALA A 15 9.98 -1.86 12.43
N GLY A 16 9.76 -2.26 13.68
CA GLY A 16 9.68 -1.36 14.84
C GLY A 16 10.99 -0.65 15.21
N VAL A 17 12.14 -1.13 14.72
CA VAL A 17 13.46 -0.52 15.02
C VAL A 17 14.10 0.18 13.84
N ILE A 18 13.55 0.02 12.62
CA ILE A 18 14.05 0.68 11.42
C ILE A 18 13.83 2.20 11.50
N ARG A 19 14.87 2.97 11.15
CA ARG A 19 14.85 4.45 11.11
C ARG A 19 15.21 5.02 9.75
N ASP A 20 15.40 4.15 8.77
CA ASP A 20 15.84 4.48 7.42
C ASP A 20 14.84 3.97 6.39
N SER A 21 14.54 4.79 5.37
CA SER A 21 13.55 4.45 4.36
C SER A 21 14.01 3.35 3.40
N ALA A 22 15.31 3.24 3.12
CA ALA A 22 15.82 2.19 2.25
C ALA A 22 15.74 0.82 2.95
N ALA A 23 16.15 0.75 4.22
CA ALA A 23 16.00 -0.45 5.04
C ALA A 23 14.52 -0.88 5.19
N LEU A 24 13.60 0.08 5.32
CA LEU A 24 12.16 -0.23 5.33
C LEU A 24 11.69 -0.76 3.98
N SER A 25 12.15 -0.18 2.87
CA SER A 25 11.85 -0.62 1.51
C SER A 25 12.33 -2.06 1.26
N ASP A 26 13.53 -2.41 1.72
CA ASP A 26 14.09 -3.75 1.57
C ASP A 26 13.28 -4.78 2.37
N LEU A 27 12.96 -4.48 3.63
CA LEU A 27 12.12 -5.35 4.47
C LEU A 27 10.73 -5.56 3.84
N MET A 28 10.12 -4.50 3.31
CA MET A 28 8.84 -4.57 2.61
C MET A 28 8.92 -5.43 1.35
N ALA A 29 9.98 -5.30 0.55
CA ALA A 29 10.18 -6.11 -0.65
C ALA A 29 10.34 -7.60 -0.31
N GLU A 30 11.05 -7.93 0.76
CA GLU A 30 11.24 -9.31 1.22
C GLU A 30 9.93 -9.95 1.67
N ILE A 31 9.18 -9.30 2.56
CA ILE A 31 7.91 -9.88 3.06
C ILE A 31 6.86 -9.97 1.95
N THR A 32 6.83 -9.00 1.02
CA THR A 32 5.92 -9.01 -0.14
C THR A 32 6.13 -10.25 -0.99
N LYS A 33 7.40 -10.57 -1.32
CA LYS A 33 7.76 -11.78 -2.05
C LYS A 33 7.45 -13.05 -1.26
N ALA A 34 7.75 -13.06 0.04
CA ALA A 34 7.48 -14.21 0.91
C ALA A 34 5.98 -14.55 0.99
N MET A 35 5.11 -13.54 0.99
CA MET A 35 3.66 -13.69 0.94
C MET A 35 3.10 -14.06 -0.45
N GLY A 36 3.93 -14.04 -1.49
CA GLY A 36 3.51 -14.33 -2.87
C GLY A 36 2.91 -13.14 -3.62
N PHE A 37 3.05 -11.92 -3.11
CA PHE A 37 2.70 -10.71 -3.83
C PHE A 37 3.86 -10.23 -4.71
N ARG A 38 3.51 -9.54 -5.79
CA ARG A 38 4.51 -9.04 -6.76
C ARG A 38 5.02 -7.64 -6.43
N HIS A 39 4.15 -6.81 -5.86
CA HIS A 39 4.40 -5.40 -5.61
C HIS A 39 3.70 -4.97 -4.31
N TYR A 40 4.18 -3.89 -3.71
CA TYR A 40 3.60 -3.25 -2.54
C TYR A 40 3.55 -1.73 -2.70
N ALA A 41 2.67 -1.12 -1.90
CA ALA A 41 2.66 0.30 -1.66
C ALA A 41 2.43 0.57 -0.18
N LEU A 42 3.37 1.28 0.45
CA LEU A 42 3.27 1.76 1.82
C LEU A 42 3.15 3.29 1.80
N VAL A 43 1.97 3.77 2.14
CA VAL A 43 1.64 5.20 2.10
C VAL A 43 1.12 5.65 3.46
N HIS A 44 1.71 6.70 4.01
CA HIS A 44 1.23 7.40 5.19
C HIS A 44 0.64 8.75 4.77
N HIS A 45 -0.69 8.84 4.79
CA HIS A 45 -1.40 10.08 4.50
C HIS A 45 -1.45 10.94 5.77
N VAL A 46 -0.66 12.01 5.80
CA VAL A 46 -0.77 13.04 6.84
C VAL A 46 -1.70 14.12 6.30
N ASP A 47 -3.00 13.94 6.51
CA ASP A 47 -3.95 15.04 6.43
C ASP A 47 -3.64 15.96 7.61
N LEU A 48 -2.85 17.02 7.40
CA LEU A 48 -2.74 18.26 8.18
C LEU A 48 -1.28 18.79 8.14
N LYS A 49 -1.06 19.80 7.27
CA LYS A 49 0.15 20.65 7.15
C LYS A 49 1.38 19.95 6.53
N PRO A 50 2.29 20.70 5.89
CA PRO A 50 3.60 20.20 5.48
C PRO A 50 4.44 19.94 6.74
N ALA A 51 4.10 18.88 7.46
CA ALA A 51 4.82 18.43 8.64
C ALA A 51 5.72 17.27 8.21
N ALA A 52 7.02 17.46 8.44
CA ALA A 52 8.10 16.54 8.10
C ALA A 52 7.74 15.07 8.39
N ARG A 53 7.99 14.18 7.41
CA ARG A 53 7.92 12.70 7.46
C ARG A 53 6.63 12.03 6.98
N SER A 54 6.18 12.35 5.76
CA SER A 54 5.28 11.44 5.01
C SER A 54 6.05 10.21 4.53
N VAL A 55 5.49 9.02 4.70
CA VAL A 55 6.03 7.76 4.12
C VAL A 55 5.32 7.51 2.80
N HIS A 56 6.09 7.38 1.72
CA HIS A 56 5.58 6.94 0.42
C HIS A 56 6.65 6.04 -0.20
N ILE A 57 6.50 4.73 -0.01
CA ILE A 57 7.45 3.71 -0.48
C ILE A 57 6.66 2.71 -1.31
N ILE A 58 7.02 2.58 -2.58
CA ILE A 58 6.34 1.72 -3.54
C ILE A 58 7.39 1.03 -4.41
N ASP A 59 7.09 -0.17 -4.91
CA ASP A 59 7.94 -0.90 -5.85
C ASP A 59 7.25 -1.20 -7.19
N TYR A 60 6.19 -0.42 -7.50
CA TYR A 60 5.49 -0.54 -8.78
C TYR A 60 6.43 -0.21 -9.97
N PRO A 61 6.17 -0.81 -11.15
CA PRO A 61 6.88 -0.47 -12.37
C PRO A 61 6.83 1.04 -12.66
N PRO A 62 7.95 1.68 -13.04
CA PRO A 62 7.98 3.14 -13.27
C PRO A 62 6.94 3.64 -14.26
N ASP A 63 6.68 2.89 -15.34
CA ASP A 63 5.66 3.21 -16.34
C ASP A 63 4.23 3.21 -15.77
N TRP A 64 3.95 2.35 -14.79
CA TRP A 64 2.69 2.39 -14.06
C TRP A 64 2.60 3.63 -13.17
N VAL A 65 3.67 3.96 -12.43
CA VAL A 65 3.73 5.13 -11.56
C VAL A 65 3.49 6.41 -12.37
N ASP A 66 4.15 6.55 -13.51
CA ASP A 66 4.00 7.70 -14.40
C ASP A 66 2.56 7.84 -14.90
N ARG A 67 1.96 6.72 -15.35
CA ARG A 67 0.55 6.71 -15.78
C ARG A 67 -0.41 7.06 -14.66
N PHE A 68 -0.16 6.55 -13.45
CA PHE A 68 -0.98 6.80 -12.27
C PHE A 68 -0.97 8.29 -11.88
N GLN A 69 0.20 8.92 -11.93
CA GLN A 69 0.37 10.35 -11.69
C GLN A 69 -0.26 11.20 -12.81
N ALA A 70 0.06 10.90 -14.07
CA ALA A 70 -0.42 11.67 -15.23
C ALA A 70 -1.95 11.70 -15.32
N ARG A 71 -2.61 10.60 -14.95
CA ARG A 71 -4.08 10.49 -14.91
C ARG A 71 -4.71 10.95 -13.60
N ARG A 72 -3.90 11.41 -12.64
CA ARG A 72 -4.32 11.83 -11.29
C ARG A 72 -5.17 10.80 -10.56
N LEU A 73 -4.85 9.51 -10.74
CA LEU A 73 -5.67 8.41 -10.21
C LEU A 73 -5.75 8.40 -8.68
N TYR A 74 -4.75 8.97 -7.99
CA TYR A 74 -4.78 9.18 -6.54
C TYR A 74 -6.00 9.98 -6.06
N ALA A 75 -6.56 10.88 -6.89
CA ALA A 75 -7.72 11.69 -6.53
C ALA A 75 -9.02 10.88 -6.50
N SER A 76 -9.06 9.74 -7.18
CA SER A 76 -10.23 8.89 -7.31
C SER A 76 -9.90 7.41 -7.11
N ASP A 77 -8.90 7.08 -6.28
CA ASP A 77 -8.48 5.70 -6.06
C ASP A 77 -9.53 4.95 -5.23
N PRO A 78 -10.21 3.92 -5.78
CA PRO A 78 -11.22 3.16 -5.04
C PRO A 78 -10.63 2.34 -3.88
N ILE A 79 -9.36 1.93 -3.96
CA ILE A 79 -8.68 1.17 -2.90
C ILE A 79 -8.44 2.09 -1.71
N HIS A 80 -7.95 3.30 -1.97
CA HIS A 80 -7.78 4.32 -0.93
C HIS A 80 -9.11 4.75 -0.30
N ARG A 81 -10.18 4.89 -1.10
CA ARG A 81 -11.51 5.19 -0.53
C ARG A 81 -12.05 4.04 0.33
N ALA A 82 -11.84 2.79 -0.07
CA ALA A 82 -12.28 1.63 0.69
C ALA A 82 -11.47 1.45 1.99
N SER A 83 -10.16 1.76 1.99
CA SER A 83 -9.34 1.69 3.22
C SER A 83 -9.79 2.66 4.30
N HIS A 84 -10.42 3.78 3.93
CA HIS A 84 -11.04 4.69 4.92
C HIS A 84 -12.33 4.15 5.55
N ARG A 85 -12.88 3.03 5.08
CA ARG A 85 -14.13 2.44 5.59
C ARG A 85 -13.91 1.24 6.51
N THR A 86 -12.68 0.77 6.66
CA THR A 86 -12.36 -0.43 7.43
C THR A 86 -10.98 -0.33 8.06
N ASN A 87 -10.78 -1.00 9.20
CA ASN A 87 -9.50 -1.14 9.87
C ASN A 87 -8.86 -2.52 9.66
N VAL A 88 -9.45 -3.37 8.81
CA VAL A 88 -8.90 -4.68 8.42
C VAL A 88 -8.55 -4.71 6.94
N GLY A 89 -7.55 -5.52 6.59
CA GLY A 89 -7.17 -5.73 5.20
C GLY A 89 -8.28 -6.37 4.36
N PHE A 90 -8.32 -6.04 3.07
CA PHE A 90 -9.31 -6.57 2.13
C PHE A 90 -8.67 -6.83 0.76
N ALA A 91 -9.23 -7.79 0.02
CA ALA A 91 -8.88 -8.03 -1.37
C ALA A 91 -9.57 -7.02 -2.29
N TRP A 92 -8.94 -6.66 -3.42
CA TRP A 92 -9.54 -5.73 -4.39
C TRP A 92 -10.88 -6.23 -4.94
N SER A 93 -11.06 -7.55 -5.06
CA SER A 93 -12.33 -8.17 -5.46
C SER A 93 -13.49 -7.88 -4.48
N ALA A 94 -13.18 -7.57 -3.22
CA ALA A 94 -14.16 -7.22 -2.20
C ALA A 94 -14.48 -5.72 -2.14
N VAL A 95 -13.82 -4.86 -2.91
CA VAL A 95 -14.02 -3.39 -2.82
C VAL A 95 -15.48 -2.99 -3.04
N GLN A 96 -16.18 -3.68 -3.95
CA GLN A 96 -17.58 -3.41 -4.27
C GLN A 96 -18.55 -3.74 -3.11
N SER A 97 -18.14 -4.55 -2.12
CA SER A 97 -18.93 -4.77 -0.91
C SER A 97 -18.66 -3.72 0.18
N ILE A 98 -17.60 -2.92 0.05
CA ILE A 98 -17.19 -1.90 1.02
C ILE A 98 -17.67 -0.51 0.58
N ILE A 99 -17.56 -0.19 -0.71
CA ILE A 99 -17.97 1.09 -1.30
C ILE A 99 -18.70 0.87 -2.64
N SER A 100 -19.53 1.83 -3.01
CA SER A 100 -20.05 1.92 -4.39
C SER A 100 -18.94 2.40 -5.33
N LEU A 101 -18.65 1.60 -6.37
CA LEU A 101 -17.74 2.00 -7.45
C LEU A 101 -18.46 2.88 -8.47
N THR A 102 -17.83 3.98 -8.84
CA THR A 102 -18.22 4.85 -9.96
C THR A 102 -17.86 4.22 -11.31
N ALA A 103 -18.37 4.79 -12.40
CA ALA A 103 -17.97 4.37 -13.74
C ALA A 103 -16.47 4.58 -13.99
N ALA A 104 -15.89 5.66 -13.46
CA ALA A 104 -14.47 5.98 -13.60
C ALA A 104 -13.57 4.92 -12.93
N ASP A 105 -13.95 4.44 -11.74
CA ASP A 105 -13.19 3.40 -11.01
C ASP A 105 -13.06 2.09 -11.81
N ARG A 106 -14.02 1.81 -12.70
CA ARG A 106 -14.06 0.59 -13.52
C ARG A 106 -13.28 0.71 -14.83
N SER A 107 -12.76 1.90 -15.14
CA SER A 107 -12.11 2.23 -16.42
C SER A 107 -10.59 2.37 -16.37
N ILE A 108 -9.98 2.06 -15.22
CA ILE A 108 -8.53 2.19 -14.97
C ILE A 108 -7.75 1.01 -15.56
#